data_AF-A0A3A9ELA3-F1
#
_entry.id   AF-A0A3A9ELA3-F1
#
_cell.length_a   1.000
_cell.length_b   1.000
_cell.length_c   1.000
_cell.angle_alpha   90.00
_cell.angle_beta   90.00
_cell.angle_gamma   90.00
#
_symmetry.space_group_name_H-M   'P 1'
#
loop_
_entity.id
_entity.type
_entity.pdbx_description
1 polymer ?
#
loop_
_entity_poly.entity_id
_entity_poly.type
_entity_poly.pdbx_seq_one_letter_code
_entity_poly.pdbx_strand_id
1 'polypeptide(L)'
;MFLSTFTKSQENRTLQKEVDFLSDKYNDIFPTRLRQLIEEKPTTITAVARELGISRQAVSQYTMGIGQPNADKLLQIAEYFDVSCDWLVGRQGGAKSLDMDLAGVCKFLNMSEESVAFLREFGEFSKDYPGTLGALFASEEFREVMKSMLRYRFSLEVQKIAEGKKMERREKNKLLNAVFIEHFLATNSLGNVIRDWETEIIGEKKSVSDSIYETLKAEQDKDSELKPSFCRF
;
A
#
# COMPACT_ATOMS: atom_id res chain seq x y z
N MET A 1 -1.30 -32.94 -62.65
CA MET A 1 -1.11 -33.51 -61.29
C MET A 1 -0.26 -32.66 -60.36
N PHE A 2 0.80 -31.97 -60.83
CA PHE A 2 1.71 -31.19 -59.96
C PHE A 2 1.14 -29.93 -59.28
N LEU A 3 0.21 -29.21 -59.92
CA LEU A 3 -0.41 -28.02 -59.32
C LEU A 3 -1.32 -28.36 -58.12
N SER A 4 -1.92 -29.55 -58.12
CA SER A 4 -2.82 -30.00 -57.04
C SER A 4 -2.07 -30.45 -55.77
N THR A 5 -0.87 -30.99 -55.92
CA THR A 5 -0.03 -31.39 -54.77
C THR A 5 0.71 -30.20 -54.17
N PHE A 6 1.12 -29.22 -54.98
CA PHE A 6 1.75 -27.98 -54.51
C PHE A 6 0.77 -27.09 -53.74
N THR A 7 -0.47 -26.95 -54.22
CA THR A 7 -1.54 -26.20 -53.53
C THR A 7 -1.91 -26.82 -52.19
N LYS A 8 -2.10 -28.15 -52.13
CA LYS A 8 -2.33 -28.88 -50.87
C LYS A 8 -1.18 -28.78 -49.86
N SER A 9 0.07 -28.62 -50.33
CA SER A 9 1.24 -28.45 -49.47
C SER A 9 1.32 -27.04 -48.86
N GLN A 10 0.96 -26.00 -49.63
CA GLN A 10 0.89 -24.62 -49.14
C GLN A 10 -0.30 -24.41 -48.17
N GLU A 11 -1.44 -25.04 -48.47
CA GLU A 11 -2.64 -25.00 -47.63
C GLU A 11 -2.38 -25.68 -46.27
N ASN A 12 -1.76 -26.87 -46.25
CA ASN A 12 -1.35 -27.52 -44.99
C ASN A 12 -0.36 -26.70 -44.16
N ARG A 13 0.60 -26.02 -44.80
CA ARG A 13 1.53 -25.12 -44.09
C ARG A 13 0.85 -23.90 -43.50
N THR A 14 -0.21 -23.41 -44.14
CA THR A 14 -0.98 -22.26 -43.67
C THR A 14 -1.83 -22.66 -42.47
N LEU A 15 -2.51 -23.81 -42.56
CA LEU A 15 -3.30 -24.39 -41.47
C LEU A 15 -2.44 -24.69 -40.24
N GLN A 16 -1.24 -25.24 -40.42
CA GLN A 16 -0.35 -25.50 -39.29
C GLN A 16 0.07 -24.22 -38.56
N LYS A 17 0.42 -23.16 -39.30
CA LYS A 17 0.76 -21.85 -38.69
C LYS A 17 -0.42 -21.23 -37.93
N GLU A 18 -1.63 -21.41 -38.45
CA GLU A 18 -2.85 -20.93 -37.80
C GLU A 18 -3.15 -21.71 -36.50
N VAL A 19 -2.94 -23.02 -36.51
CA VAL A 19 -3.04 -23.88 -35.31
C VAL A 19 -2.02 -23.47 -34.25
N ASP A 20 -0.76 -23.26 -34.64
CA ASP A 20 0.32 -22.86 -33.72
C ASP A 20 0.00 -21.48 -33.11
N PHE A 21 -0.47 -20.51 -33.92
CA PHE A 21 -0.86 -19.19 -33.46
C PHE A 21 -2.05 -19.21 -32.47
N LEU A 22 -3.06 -20.04 -32.74
CA LEU A 22 -4.22 -20.19 -31.84
C LEU A 22 -3.82 -20.88 -30.53
N SER A 23 -2.87 -21.83 -30.59
CA SER A 23 -2.30 -22.47 -29.40
C SER A 23 -1.57 -21.47 -28.51
N ASP A 24 -0.81 -20.54 -29.10
CA ASP A 24 -0.12 -19.49 -28.34
C ASP A 24 -1.14 -18.57 -27.63
N LYS A 25 -2.17 -18.13 -28.35
CA LYS A 25 -3.24 -17.30 -27.79
C LYS A 25 -4.04 -17.99 -26.69
N TYR A 26 -4.30 -19.28 -26.84
CA TYR A 26 -4.97 -20.07 -25.81
C TYR A 26 -4.17 -20.11 -24.50
N ASN A 27 -2.84 -20.10 -24.59
CA ASN A 27 -1.93 -20.17 -23.44
C ASN A 27 -1.45 -18.81 -22.93
N ASP A 28 -1.96 -17.69 -23.50
CA ASP A 28 -1.73 -16.36 -22.95
C ASP A 28 -2.18 -16.28 -21.48
N ILE A 29 -1.60 -15.32 -20.73
CA ILE A 29 -1.80 -15.21 -19.27
C ILE A 29 -3.28 -14.98 -18.93
N PHE A 30 -3.94 -14.06 -19.63
CA PHE A 30 -5.33 -13.70 -19.36
C PHE A 30 -6.32 -14.87 -19.59
N PRO A 31 -6.34 -15.52 -20.78
CA PRO A 31 -7.23 -16.67 -21.01
C PRO A 31 -7.00 -17.81 -20.03
N THR A 32 -5.72 -18.06 -19.68
CA THR A 32 -5.35 -19.08 -18.71
C THR A 32 -5.90 -18.78 -17.32
N ARG A 33 -5.72 -17.55 -16.82
CA ARG A 33 -6.24 -17.13 -15.51
C ARG A 33 -7.75 -17.11 -15.46
N LEU A 34 -8.42 -16.67 -16.53
CA LEU A 34 -9.88 -16.68 -16.60
C LEU A 34 -10.44 -18.10 -16.56
N ARG A 35 -9.82 -19.07 -17.25
CA ARG A 35 -10.22 -20.49 -17.15
C ARG A 35 -10.05 -21.02 -15.73
N GLN A 36 -8.91 -20.75 -15.09
CA GLN A 36 -8.67 -21.13 -13.70
C GLN A 36 -9.75 -20.58 -12.76
N LEU A 37 -10.12 -19.31 -12.89
CA LEU A 37 -11.16 -18.69 -12.06
C LEU A 37 -12.54 -19.35 -12.23
N ILE A 38 -12.87 -19.77 -13.46
CA ILE A 38 -14.12 -20.47 -13.76
C ILE A 38 -14.12 -21.89 -13.18
N GLU A 39 -12.96 -22.56 -13.16
CA GLU A 39 -12.79 -23.90 -12.57
C GLU A 39 -12.73 -23.89 -11.03
N GLU A 40 -12.14 -22.84 -10.44
CA GLU A 40 -11.97 -22.68 -8.98
C GLU A 40 -13.30 -22.37 -8.26
N LYS A 41 -14.22 -21.64 -8.90
CA LYS A 41 -15.55 -21.31 -8.33
C LYS A 41 -16.63 -22.27 -8.86
N PRO A 42 -17.72 -22.51 -8.12
CA PRO A 42 -18.89 -23.27 -8.61
C PRO A 42 -19.70 -22.44 -9.63
N THR A 43 -19.06 -21.98 -10.70
CA THR A 43 -19.64 -21.16 -11.76
C THR A 43 -19.49 -21.83 -13.13
N THR A 44 -20.08 -21.23 -14.16
CA THR A 44 -19.98 -21.71 -15.55
C THR A 44 -19.82 -20.54 -16.49
N ILE A 45 -19.30 -20.79 -17.70
CA ILE A 45 -19.23 -19.77 -18.77
C ILE A 45 -20.59 -19.09 -19.00
N THR A 46 -21.70 -19.84 -18.90
CA THR A 46 -23.05 -19.32 -19.06
C THR A 46 -23.47 -18.41 -17.90
N ALA A 47 -23.08 -18.74 -16.67
CA ALA A 47 -23.35 -17.92 -15.50
C ALA A 47 -22.54 -16.62 -15.55
N VAL A 48 -21.25 -16.71 -15.89
CA VAL A 48 -20.36 -15.56 -16.10
C VAL A 48 -20.90 -14.64 -17.20
N ALA A 49 -21.33 -15.20 -18.32
CA ALA A 49 -21.93 -14.42 -19.41
C ALA A 49 -23.19 -13.67 -18.99
N ARG A 50 -24.03 -14.32 -18.17
CA ARG A 50 -25.25 -13.72 -17.63
C ARG A 50 -24.93 -12.54 -16.71
N GLU A 51 -23.98 -12.72 -15.80
CA GLU A 51 -23.55 -11.66 -14.89
C GLU A 51 -23.00 -10.46 -15.64
N LEU A 52 -22.13 -10.73 -16.61
CA LEU A 52 -21.51 -9.71 -17.45
C LEU A 52 -22.48 -9.09 -18.46
N GLY A 53 -23.70 -9.60 -18.61
CA GLY A 53 -24.64 -9.14 -19.64
C GLY A 53 -24.09 -9.27 -21.08
N ILE A 54 -23.29 -10.29 -21.35
CA ILE A 54 -22.72 -10.57 -22.69
C ILE A 54 -23.11 -11.96 -23.19
N SER A 55 -22.84 -12.24 -24.47
CA SER A 55 -23.13 -13.56 -25.03
C SER A 55 -22.20 -14.64 -24.44
N ARG A 56 -22.69 -15.86 -24.32
CA ARG A 56 -21.88 -17.04 -23.94
C ARG A 56 -20.67 -17.21 -24.88
N GLN A 57 -20.85 -16.90 -26.16
CA GLN A 57 -19.79 -16.96 -27.16
C GLN A 57 -18.68 -15.95 -26.89
N ALA A 58 -18.99 -14.75 -26.41
CA ALA A 58 -17.99 -13.75 -26.05
C ALA A 58 -17.10 -14.23 -24.88
N VAL A 59 -17.70 -14.79 -23.82
CA VAL A 59 -16.92 -15.37 -22.71
C VAL A 59 -16.07 -16.54 -23.19
N SER A 60 -16.60 -17.40 -24.08
CA SER A 60 -15.83 -18.48 -24.67
C SER A 60 -14.63 -17.99 -25.50
N GLN A 61 -14.78 -16.87 -26.21
CA GLN A 61 -13.68 -16.27 -26.96
C GLN A 61 -12.60 -15.71 -26.02
N TYR A 62 -12.99 -15.15 -24.87
CA TYR A 62 -12.06 -14.69 -23.84
C TYR A 62 -11.27 -15.86 -23.24
N THR A 63 -11.93 -16.98 -22.92
CA THR A 63 -11.26 -18.16 -22.37
C THR A 63 -10.36 -18.86 -23.39
N MET A 64 -10.51 -18.59 -24.68
CA MET A 64 -9.67 -19.16 -25.74
C MET A 64 -8.58 -18.19 -26.23
N GLY A 65 -8.56 -16.94 -25.76
CA GLY A 65 -7.62 -15.91 -26.23
C GLY A 65 -7.88 -15.37 -27.63
N ILE A 66 -8.99 -15.76 -28.25
CA ILE A 66 -9.40 -15.31 -29.59
C ILE A 66 -10.04 -13.91 -29.51
N GLY A 67 -10.66 -13.59 -28.38
CA GLY A 67 -11.24 -12.28 -28.10
C GLY A 67 -10.64 -11.67 -26.83
N GLN A 68 -10.68 -10.35 -26.72
CA GLN A 68 -10.27 -9.60 -25.54
C GLN A 68 -11.48 -8.80 -25.01
N PRO A 69 -11.70 -8.75 -23.69
CA PRO A 69 -12.69 -7.85 -23.13
C PRO A 69 -12.26 -6.39 -23.33
N ASN A 70 -13.23 -5.49 -23.47
CA ASN A 70 -12.95 -4.07 -23.33
C ASN A 70 -12.69 -3.73 -21.85
N ALA A 71 -12.27 -2.49 -21.56
CA ALA A 71 -11.96 -2.06 -20.20
C ALA A 71 -13.12 -2.30 -19.21
N ASP A 72 -14.35 -1.96 -19.62
CA ASP A 72 -15.54 -2.13 -18.77
C ASP A 72 -15.81 -3.60 -18.44
N LYS A 73 -15.69 -4.50 -19.43
CA LYS A 73 -15.89 -5.94 -19.21
C LYS A 73 -14.74 -6.56 -18.42
N LEU A 74 -13.52 -6.08 -18.62
CA LEU A 74 -12.38 -6.51 -17.83
C LEU A 74 -12.59 -6.19 -16.36
N LEU A 75 -13.07 -4.98 -16.05
CA LEU A 75 -13.39 -4.56 -14.68
C LEU A 75 -14.51 -5.43 -14.08
N GLN A 76 -15.59 -5.67 -14.81
CA GLN A 76 -16.69 -6.51 -14.33
C GLN A 76 -16.25 -7.96 -14.09
N ILE A 77 -15.35 -8.51 -14.92
CA ILE A 77 -14.79 -9.85 -14.69
C ILE A 77 -13.96 -9.85 -13.40
N ALA A 78 -13.12 -8.83 -13.21
CA ALA A 78 -12.31 -8.66 -12.03
C ALA A 78 -13.16 -8.59 -10.75
N GLU A 79 -14.21 -7.77 -10.75
CA GLU A 79 -15.17 -7.63 -9.64
C GLU A 79 -15.93 -8.94 -9.36
N TYR A 80 -16.44 -9.62 -10.39
CA TYR A 80 -17.18 -10.87 -10.23
C TYR A 80 -16.32 -11.98 -9.60
N PHE A 81 -15.06 -12.06 -10.00
CA PHE A 81 -14.13 -13.05 -9.47
C PHE A 81 -13.41 -12.60 -8.21
N ASP A 82 -13.58 -11.35 -7.79
CA ASP A 82 -12.91 -10.72 -6.67
C ASP A 82 -11.37 -10.69 -6.82
N VAL A 83 -10.90 -10.29 -7.99
CA VAL A 83 -9.48 -10.24 -8.35
C VAL A 83 -9.10 -8.86 -8.89
N SER A 84 -7.82 -8.47 -8.83
CA SER A 84 -7.39 -7.21 -9.47
C SER A 84 -7.29 -7.35 -11.00
N CYS A 85 -7.59 -6.28 -11.73
CA CYS A 85 -7.38 -6.22 -13.19
C CYS A 85 -5.91 -6.47 -13.55
N ASP A 86 -4.97 -5.93 -12.77
CA ASP A 86 -3.52 -6.11 -12.96
C ASP A 86 -3.12 -7.59 -12.88
N TRP A 87 -3.68 -8.33 -11.92
CA TRP A 87 -3.50 -9.78 -11.86
C TRP A 87 -4.22 -10.48 -13.02
N LEU A 88 -5.43 -10.08 -13.39
CA LEU A 88 -6.15 -10.76 -14.46
C LEU A 88 -5.40 -10.68 -15.81
N VAL A 89 -4.72 -9.56 -16.11
CA VAL A 89 -3.98 -9.35 -17.37
C VAL A 89 -2.50 -9.77 -17.33
N GLY A 90 -1.96 -10.17 -16.18
CA GLY A 90 -0.58 -10.65 -16.10
C GLY A 90 0.48 -9.60 -15.79
N ARG A 91 0.11 -8.42 -15.26
CA ARG A 91 1.09 -7.42 -14.85
C ARG A 91 1.89 -7.92 -13.65
N GLN A 92 3.21 -7.89 -13.76
CA GLN A 92 4.14 -8.22 -12.66
C GLN A 92 3.81 -7.33 -11.45
N GLY A 93 3.47 -7.94 -10.31
CA GLY A 93 3.09 -7.24 -9.07
C GLY A 93 1.59 -7.04 -8.82
N GLY A 94 0.70 -7.50 -9.70
CA GLY A 94 -0.76 -7.47 -9.45
C GLY A 94 -1.19 -8.50 -8.39
N ALA A 95 -1.97 -8.08 -7.38
CA ALA A 95 -2.50 -8.95 -6.34
C ALA A 95 -3.67 -9.81 -6.86
N LYS A 96 -3.70 -11.12 -6.54
CA LYS A 96 -4.76 -12.04 -7.00
C LYS A 96 -6.14 -11.67 -6.45
N SER A 97 -6.25 -10.99 -5.31
CA SER A 97 -7.51 -10.68 -4.62
C SER A 97 -7.65 -9.18 -4.39
N LEU A 98 -8.88 -8.64 -4.43
CA LEU A 98 -9.20 -7.28 -3.95
C LEU A 98 -9.19 -7.22 -2.42
N ASP A 99 -9.61 -8.31 -1.78
CA ASP A 99 -9.38 -8.56 -0.37
C ASP A 99 -7.91 -8.96 -0.18
N MET A 100 -7.09 -8.01 0.29
CA MET A 100 -5.76 -8.31 0.80
C MET A 100 -5.88 -9.45 1.82
N ASP A 101 -5.28 -10.60 1.53
CA ASP A 101 -5.15 -11.68 2.50
C ASP A 101 -4.48 -11.10 3.74
N LEU A 102 -5.25 -10.90 4.82
CA LEU A 102 -4.77 -10.31 6.06
C LEU A 102 -3.56 -11.10 6.57
N ALA A 103 -3.57 -12.43 6.40
CA ALA A 103 -2.44 -13.28 6.76
C ALA A 103 -1.21 -12.99 5.88
N GLY A 104 -1.41 -12.76 4.59
CA GLY A 104 -0.38 -12.30 3.65
C GLY A 104 0.23 -10.95 4.04
N VAL A 105 -0.60 -9.98 4.43
CA VAL A 105 -0.14 -8.64 4.87
C VAL A 105 0.60 -8.73 6.20
N CYS A 106 0.07 -9.47 7.18
CA CYS A 106 0.73 -9.71 8.46
C CYS A 106 2.11 -10.33 8.28
N LYS A 107 2.21 -11.35 7.41
CA LYS A 107 3.48 -12.00 7.07
C LYS A 107 4.44 -11.05 6.35
N PHE A 108 3.95 -10.24 5.42
CA PHE A 108 4.78 -9.30 4.66
C PHE A 108 5.35 -8.19 5.54
N LEU A 109 4.52 -7.61 6.41
CA LEU A 109 4.93 -6.53 7.31
C LEU A 109 5.65 -7.05 8.58
N ASN A 110 5.60 -8.37 8.82
CA ASN A 110 6.08 -9.01 10.05
C ASN A 110 5.40 -8.40 11.30
N MET A 111 4.07 -8.29 11.24
CA MET A 111 3.24 -7.66 12.28
C MET A 111 2.08 -8.58 12.67
N SER A 112 1.54 -8.38 13.88
CA SER A 112 0.34 -9.08 14.33
C SER A 112 -0.91 -8.56 13.62
N GLU A 113 -1.98 -9.34 13.61
CA GLU A 113 -3.27 -8.94 13.01
C GLU A 113 -3.80 -7.64 13.63
N GLU A 114 -3.66 -7.46 14.94
CA GLU A 114 -4.08 -6.25 15.65
C GLU A 114 -3.30 -5.02 15.17
N SER A 115 -2.00 -5.19 14.94
CA SER A 115 -1.13 -4.11 14.47
C SER A 115 -1.47 -3.70 13.03
N VAL A 116 -1.78 -4.68 12.17
CA VAL A 116 -2.22 -4.42 10.79
C VAL A 116 -3.62 -3.81 10.76
N ALA A 117 -4.53 -4.22 11.65
CA ALA A 117 -5.85 -3.63 11.81
C ALA A 117 -5.75 -2.15 12.20
N PHE A 118 -4.86 -1.82 13.14
CA PHE A 118 -4.58 -0.42 13.49
C PHE A 118 -4.04 0.38 12.30
N LEU A 119 -3.11 -0.16 11.52
CA LEU A 119 -2.60 0.53 10.32
C LEU A 119 -3.70 0.79 9.29
N ARG A 120 -4.65 -0.13 9.15
CA ARG A 120 -5.83 0.06 8.29
C ARG A 120 -6.71 1.19 8.83
N GLU A 121 -7.02 1.21 10.12
CA GLU A 121 -7.79 2.28 10.77
C GLU A 121 -7.10 3.64 10.61
N PHE A 122 -5.78 3.69 10.78
CA PHE A 122 -4.99 4.90 10.56
C PHE A 122 -5.05 5.38 9.11
N GLY A 123 -5.02 4.45 8.14
CA GLY A 123 -5.24 4.75 6.73
C GLY A 123 -6.64 5.33 6.46
N GLU A 124 -7.67 4.77 7.08
CA GLU A 124 -9.05 5.29 7.00
C GLU A 124 -9.16 6.70 7.59
N PHE A 125 -8.57 6.93 8.77
CA PHE A 125 -8.49 8.26 9.37
C PHE A 125 -7.79 9.28 8.47
N SER A 126 -6.75 8.85 7.74
CA SER A 126 -6.03 9.74 6.83
C SER A 126 -6.80 10.16 5.58
N LYS A 127 -7.97 9.55 5.29
CA LYS A 127 -8.82 9.95 4.14
C LYS A 127 -9.28 11.39 4.23
N ASP A 128 -9.41 11.91 5.45
CA ASP A 128 -9.73 13.32 5.69
C ASP A 128 -8.59 14.28 5.30
N TYR A 129 -7.38 13.75 5.01
CA TYR A 129 -6.17 14.50 4.67
C TYR A 129 -5.50 13.94 3.40
N PRO A 130 -6.10 14.11 2.21
CA PRO A 130 -5.64 13.49 0.96
C PRO A 130 -4.16 13.78 0.66
N GLY A 131 -3.38 12.73 0.34
CA GLY A 131 -1.96 12.84 -0.02
C GLY A 131 -0.99 13.06 1.16
N THR A 132 -1.50 13.44 2.34
CA THR A 132 -0.68 13.77 3.51
C THR A 132 0.03 12.54 4.08
N LEU A 133 -0.67 11.41 4.16
CA LEU A 133 -0.09 10.17 4.68
C LEU A 133 1.11 9.71 3.84
N GLY A 134 0.97 9.76 2.51
CA GLY A 134 2.05 9.42 1.60
C GLY A 134 3.25 10.35 1.72
N ALA A 135 3.00 11.66 1.79
CA ALA A 135 4.06 12.66 1.99
C ALA A 135 4.80 12.47 3.32
N LEU A 136 4.06 12.21 4.40
CA LEU A 136 4.61 11.94 5.73
C LEU A 136 5.55 10.72 5.72
N PHE A 137 5.12 9.59 5.16
CA PHE A 137 5.97 8.40 5.06
C PHE A 137 7.09 8.51 4.01
N ALA A 138 7.01 9.48 3.09
CA ALA A 138 8.07 9.77 2.14
C ALA A 138 9.21 10.60 2.74
N SER A 139 8.93 11.45 3.74
CA SER A 139 9.92 12.26 4.44
C SER A 139 11.04 11.39 5.04
N GLU A 140 12.29 11.76 4.74
CA GLU A 140 13.48 11.08 5.26
C GLU A 140 13.62 11.30 6.77
N GLU A 141 13.29 12.51 7.20
CA GLU A 141 13.29 12.97 8.58
C GLU A 141 12.33 12.12 9.42
N PHE A 142 11.08 11.96 8.95
CA PHE A 142 10.08 11.15 9.63
C PHE A 142 10.50 9.67 9.70
N ARG A 143 11.13 9.14 8.64
CA ARG A 143 11.66 7.77 8.66
C ARG A 143 12.74 7.60 9.72
N GLU A 144 13.61 8.60 9.91
CA GLU A 144 14.64 8.54 10.96
C GLU A 144 14.05 8.61 12.37
N VAL A 145 12.95 9.34 12.58
CA VAL A 145 12.21 9.31 13.84
C VAL A 145 11.68 7.91 14.12
N MET A 146 10.96 7.33 13.14
CA MET A 146 10.38 6.00 13.26
C MET A 146 11.45 4.94 13.58
N LYS A 147 12.57 4.96 12.88
CA LYS A 147 13.71 4.07 13.14
C LYS A 147 14.32 4.28 14.52
N SER A 148 14.50 5.53 14.94
CA SER A 148 15.11 5.85 16.24
C SER A 148 14.21 5.44 17.40
N MET A 149 12.90 5.66 17.29
CA MET A 149 11.92 5.18 18.26
C MET A 149 11.93 3.66 18.38
N LEU A 150 12.01 2.95 17.25
CA LEU A 150 12.08 1.48 17.24
C LEU A 150 13.37 0.97 17.92
N ARG A 151 14.53 1.55 17.58
CA ARG A 151 15.82 1.20 18.22
C ARG A 151 15.79 1.45 19.72
N TYR A 152 15.26 2.58 20.15
CA TYR A 152 15.13 2.90 21.57
C TYR A 152 14.21 1.91 22.30
N ARG A 153 13.02 1.62 21.74
CA ARG A 153 12.09 0.64 22.31
C ARG A 153 12.71 -0.75 22.43
N PHE A 154 13.45 -1.18 21.39
CA PHE A 154 14.17 -2.45 21.39
C PHE A 154 15.26 -2.49 22.48
N SER A 155 16.09 -1.45 22.59
CA SER A 155 17.12 -1.35 23.63
C SER A 155 16.53 -1.44 25.05
N LEU A 156 15.37 -0.84 25.29
CA LEU A 156 14.65 -0.96 26.57
C LEU A 156 14.20 -2.40 26.86
N GLU A 157 13.69 -3.13 25.85
CA GLU A 157 13.29 -4.54 26.05
C GLU A 157 14.50 -5.44 26.30
N VAL A 158 15.60 -5.22 25.59
CA VAL A 158 16.86 -5.93 25.85
C VAL A 158 17.30 -5.70 27.30
N GLN A 159 17.24 -4.46 27.79
CA GLN A 159 17.61 -4.14 29.18
C GLN A 159 16.72 -4.87 30.20
N LYS A 160 15.39 -4.89 30.00
CA LYS A 160 14.47 -5.61 30.90
C LYS A 160 14.78 -7.10 30.98
N ILE A 161 15.05 -7.75 29.84
CA ILE A 161 15.43 -9.17 29.79
C ILE A 161 16.76 -9.39 30.53
N ALA A 162 17.70 -8.46 30.36
CA ALA A 162 19.01 -8.48 31.00
C ALA A 162 18.95 -8.36 32.53
N GLU A 163 18.06 -7.51 33.06
CA GLU A 163 17.88 -7.32 34.50
C GLU A 163 17.32 -8.56 35.21
N GLY A 164 16.57 -9.41 34.48
CA GLY A 164 16.10 -10.71 34.98
C GLY A 164 17.17 -11.81 35.04
N LYS A 165 18.38 -11.57 34.53
CA LYS A 165 19.48 -12.57 34.49
C LYS A 165 20.68 -12.10 35.33
N LYS A 166 21.42 -13.06 35.91
CA LYS A 166 22.74 -12.77 36.50
C LYS A 166 23.72 -12.43 35.38
N MET A 167 23.93 -11.14 35.14
CA MET A 167 24.89 -10.63 34.14
C MET A 167 26.13 -10.02 34.80
N GLU A 168 27.23 -10.06 34.05
CA GLU A 168 28.48 -9.42 34.44
C GLU A 168 28.36 -7.88 34.39
N ARG A 169 29.01 -7.17 35.33
CA ARG A 169 28.97 -5.71 35.44
C ARG A 169 29.39 -4.99 34.15
N ARG A 170 30.33 -5.56 33.40
CA ARG A 170 30.80 -5.00 32.11
C ARG A 170 29.73 -5.05 31.03
N GLU A 171 28.98 -6.14 30.94
CA GLU A 171 27.87 -6.30 29.99
C GLU A 171 26.71 -5.38 30.34
N LYS A 172 26.40 -5.27 31.64
CA LYS A 172 25.38 -4.33 32.13
C LYS A 172 25.71 -2.87 31.74
N ASN A 173 26.97 -2.45 31.89
CA ASN A 173 27.40 -1.10 31.48
C ASN A 173 27.32 -0.88 29.96
N LYS A 174 27.66 -1.88 29.15
CA LYS A 174 27.52 -1.78 27.68
C LYS A 174 26.05 -1.58 27.26
N LEU A 175 25.14 -2.35 27.86
CA LEU A 175 23.71 -2.25 27.58
C LEU A 175 23.14 -0.90 28.02
N LEU A 176 23.52 -0.42 29.21
CA LEU A 176 23.09 0.88 29.71
C LEU A 176 23.55 2.03 28.78
N ASN A 177 24.80 1.97 28.32
CA ASN A 177 25.32 2.95 27.36
C ASN A 177 24.58 2.90 26.02
N ALA A 178 24.24 1.71 25.53
CA ALA A 178 23.47 1.55 24.29
C ALA A 178 22.06 2.15 24.42
N VAL A 179 21.36 1.91 25.53
CA VAL A 179 20.05 2.50 25.81
C VAL A 179 20.13 4.03 25.87
N PHE A 180 21.16 4.57 26.52
CA PHE A 180 21.37 6.02 26.60
C PHE A 180 21.61 6.65 25.22
N ILE A 181 22.44 6.02 24.39
CA ILE A 181 22.70 6.49 23.02
C ILE A 181 21.41 6.48 22.19
N GLU A 182 20.67 5.38 22.20
CA GLU A 182 19.43 5.28 21.42
C GLU A 182 18.33 6.23 21.92
N HIS A 183 18.26 6.46 23.24
CA HIS A 183 17.38 7.48 23.81
C HIS A 183 17.70 8.87 23.26
N PHE A 184 18.98 9.26 23.32
CA PHE A 184 19.46 10.56 22.84
C PHE A 184 19.21 10.73 21.34
N LEU A 185 19.41 9.68 20.55
CA LEU A 185 19.13 9.71 19.11
C LEU A 185 17.63 9.85 18.82
N ALA A 186 16.77 9.13 19.57
CA ALA A 186 15.31 9.22 19.39
C ALA A 186 14.76 10.60 19.72
N THR A 187 15.21 11.21 20.83
CA THR A 187 14.74 12.54 21.23
C THR A 187 15.24 13.64 20.31
N ASN A 188 16.51 13.58 19.87
CA ASN A 188 17.05 14.55 18.94
C ASN A 188 16.48 14.41 17.53
N SER A 189 16.27 13.18 17.07
CA SER A 189 15.65 12.92 15.76
C SER A 189 14.26 13.55 15.71
N LEU A 190 13.42 13.30 16.72
CA LEU A 190 12.10 13.92 16.80
C LEU A 190 12.18 15.46 16.87
N GLY A 191 13.10 16.00 17.67
CA GLY A 191 13.32 17.43 17.77
C GLY A 191 13.83 18.09 16.48
N ASN A 192 14.55 17.36 15.63
CA ASN A 192 14.99 17.84 14.32
C ASN A 192 13.82 17.89 13.34
N VAL A 193 12.99 16.85 13.27
CA VAL A 193 11.82 16.82 12.38
C VAL A 193 10.84 17.93 12.70
N ILE A 194 10.57 18.16 13.99
CA ILE A 194 9.72 19.26 14.42
C ILE A 194 10.31 20.60 13.95
N ARG A 195 11.62 20.81 14.12
CA ARG A 195 12.29 22.04 13.66
C ARG A 195 12.22 22.21 12.14
N ASP A 196 12.45 21.14 11.39
CA ASP A 196 12.46 21.19 9.92
C ASP A 196 11.06 21.49 9.38
N TRP A 197 10.02 20.83 9.90
CA TRP A 197 8.62 21.13 9.55
C TRP A 197 8.19 22.53 9.99
N GLU A 198 8.67 23.03 11.13
CA GLU A 198 8.44 24.42 11.54
C GLU A 198 9.11 25.43 10.58
N THR A 199 10.30 25.11 10.05
CA THR A 199 11.01 25.99 9.10
C THR A 199 10.37 26.01 7.70
N GLU A 200 9.76 24.90 7.26
CA GLU A 200 9.00 24.84 6.01
C GLU A 200 7.75 25.74 6.02
N ILE A 201 7.12 25.92 7.19
CA ILE A 201 5.92 26.74 7.35
C ILE A 201 6.27 28.23 7.51
N ILE A 202 7.36 28.57 8.20
CA ILE A 202 7.60 29.94 8.69
C ILE A 202 8.61 30.72 7.84
N GLY A 203 9.43 30.07 7.03
CA GLY A 203 10.42 30.77 6.20
C GLY A 203 11.39 31.58 7.06
N GLU A 204 12.43 30.90 7.56
CA GLU A 204 13.52 31.46 8.37
C GLU A 204 13.09 32.31 9.62
N LYS A 205 13.19 31.65 10.78
CA LYS A 205 13.31 32.23 12.14
C LYS A 205 12.04 32.78 12.80
N LYS A 206 11.17 31.86 13.21
CA LYS A 206 10.50 31.83 14.54
C LYS A 206 9.87 30.46 14.69
N SER A 207 9.94 29.83 15.88
CA SER A 207 9.22 28.57 16.10
C SER A 207 7.72 28.80 15.95
N VAL A 208 6.97 27.82 15.41
CA VAL A 208 5.49 27.86 15.38
C VAL A 208 4.95 28.09 16.78
N SER A 209 5.59 27.49 17.78
CA SER A 209 5.25 27.68 19.19
C SER A 209 5.37 29.14 19.64
N ASP A 210 6.43 29.84 19.22
CA ASP A 210 6.63 31.26 19.54
C ASP A 210 5.60 32.14 18.82
N SER A 211 5.29 31.83 17.55
CA SER A 211 4.29 32.58 16.78
C SER A 211 2.88 32.41 17.34
N ILE A 212 2.50 31.19 17.73
CA ILE A 212 1.23 30.89 18.40
C ILE A 212 1.19 31.57 19.77
N TYR A 213 2.26 31.51 20.56
CA TYR A 213 2.33 32.16 21.87
C TYR A 213 2.17 33.69 21.76
N GLU A 214 2.86 34.34 20.82
CA GLU A 214 2.73 35.78 20.58
C GLU A 214 1.32 36.14 20.07
N THR A 215 0.71 35.31 19.23
CA THR A 215 -0.65 35.54 18.73
C THR A 215 -1.69 35.42 19.86
N LEU A 216 -1.59 34.37 20.67
CA LEU A 216 -2.47 34.18 21.84
C LEU A 216 -2.29 35.28 22.88
N LYS A 217 -1.05 35.75 23.08
CA LYS A 217 -0.75 36.87 23.98
C LYS A 217 -1.34 38.19 23.45
N ALA A 218 -1.23 38.45 22.15
CA ALA A 218 -1.82 39.62 21.51
C ALA A 218 -3.36 39.61 21.56
N GLU A 219 -4.00 38.44 21.54
CA GLU A 219 -5.45 38.30 21.75
C GLU A 219 -5.85 38.56 23.21
N GLN A 220 -5.08 38.06 24.18
CA GLN A 220 -5.31 38.33 25.61
C GLN A 220 -5.11 39.81 25.97
N ASP A 221 -4.11 40.47 25.37
CA ASP A 221 -3.86 41.90 25.60
C ASP A 221 -5.00 42.75 25.01
N LYS A 222 -5.56 42.38 23.85
CA LYS A 222 -6.76 43.04 23.28
C LYS A 222 -8.01 42.88 24.15
N ASP A 223 -8.23 41.70 24.73
CA ASP A 223 -9.34 41.47 25.67
C ASP A 223 -9.14 42.23 26.99
N SER A 224 -7.89 42.52 27.37
CA SER A 224 -7.56 43.34 28.53
C SER A 224 -7.76 44.85 28.29
N GLU A 225 -7.53 45.32 27.06
CA GLU A 225 -7.77 46.71 26.62
C GLU A 225 -9.27 47.00 26.36
N LEU A 226 -10.09 45.97 26.16
CA LEU A 226 -11.54 46.06 26.00
C LEU A 226 -12.32 46.14 27.33
N LYS A 227 -11.67 46.25 28.49
CA LYS A 227 -12.36 46.67 29.72
C LYS A 227 -12.61 48.18 29.67
N PRO A 228 -13.86 48.64 29.45
CA PRO A 228 -14.13 50.05 29.37
C PRO A 228 -13.92 50.68 30.74
N SER A 229 -13.34 51.85 30.70
CA SER A 229 -13.28 52.82 31.77
C SER A 229 -14.69 53.07 32.34
N PHE A 230 -15.09 52.34 33.38
CA PHE A 230 -16.18 52.80 34.24
C PHE A 230 -15.59 53.82 35.21
N CYS A 231 -15.50 55.06 34.73
CA CYS A 231 -15.40 56.22 35.60
C CYS A 231 -16.70 56.39 36.39
N ARG A 232 -16.54 56.42 37.72
CA ARG A 232 -17.26 57.23 38.73
C ARG A 232 -18.68 57.71 38.41
N PHE A 233 -19.62 57.31 39.27
CA PHE A 233 -20.50 58.22 39.98
C PHE A 233 -20.46 57.92 41.47
#